data_AF-A0A7W1D8R1-F1
#
_entry.id   AF-A0A7W1D8R1-F1
#
_cell.length_a   1.000
_cell.length_b   1.000
_cell.length_c   1.000
_cell.angle_alpha   90.00
_cell.angle_beta   90.00
_cell.angle_gamma   90.00
#
_symmetry.space_group_name_H-M   'P 1'
#
loop_
_entity.id
_entity.type
_entity.pdbx_description
1 polymer ?
#
loop_
_entity_poly.entity_id
_entity_poly.type
_entity_poly.pdbx_seq_one_letter_code
_entity_poly.pdbx_strand_id
1 'polypeptide(L)'
;DGFTGLDGVALPTRAGETVTFFTTGFDSGTEMNTEDFADIVPPCQGLIGVSSGEPGTGTSNPAIATDDVIEVHQGIVGGSDLLPEVHDWIDPVAQVVVTATR
;
A
#
# COMPACT_ATOMS: atom_id res chain seq x y z
N ASP A 1 -3.99 2.84 5.91
CA ASP A 1 -3.85 1.35 5.97
C ASP A 1 -3.75 0.69 4.58
N GLY A 2 -3.12 1.33 3.58
CA GLY A 2 -2.94 0.75 2.25
C GLY A 2 -1.94 -0.41 2.17
N PHE A 3 -2.17 -1.35 1.26
CA PHE A 3 -1.31 -2.52 1.04
C PHE A 3 -1.33 -2.99 -0.43
N THR A 4 -0.56 -4.04 -0.74
CA THR A 4 -0.60 -4.71 -2.05
C THR A 4 -0.43 -6.22 -1.86
N GLY A 5 -0.87 -7.02 -2.84
CA GLY A 5 -0.74 -8.47 -2.74
C GLY A 5 -1.28 -9.25 -3.92
N LEU A 6 -1.22 -10.57 -3.79
CA LEU A 6 -1.79 -11.54 -4.72
C LEU A 6 -2.78 -12.41 -3.95
N ASP A 7 -3.94 -12.68 -4.55
CA ASP A 7 -4.92 -13.64 -4.03
C ASP A 7 -5.33 -14.61 -5.14
N GLY A 8 -5.44 -15.90 -4.80
CA GLY A 8 -5.93 -16.94 -5.71
C GLY A 8 -5.10 -17.20 -6.98
N VAL A 9 -3.86 -16.71 -7.07
CA VAL A 9 -3.04 -16.87 -8.28
C VAL A 9 -2.50 -18.30 -8.46
N ALA A 10 -2.41 -18.74 -9.71
CA ALA A 10 -1.81 -20.03 -10.04
C ALA A 10 -0.28 -19.99 -9.89
N LEU A 11 0.27 -20.86 -9.04
CA LEU A 11 1.70 -20.95 -8.79
C LEU A 11 2.41 -21.83 -9.84
N PRO A 12 3.71 -21.58 -10.14
CA PRO A 12 4.51 -22.50 -10.95
C PRO A 12 4.59 -23.88 -10.29
N THR A 13 4.46 -24.95 -11.08
CA THR A 13 4.43 -26.32 -10.54
C THR A 13 5.63 -27.17 -10.94
N ARG A 14 6.44 -26.72 -11.91
CA ARG A 14 7.64 -27.46 -12.35
C ARG A 14 8.89 -26.85 -11.75
N ALA A 15 9.79 -27.68 -11.21
CA ALA A 15 11.08 -27.20 -10.70
C ALA A 15 11.83 -26.36 -11.77
N GLY A 16 12.27 -25.17 -11.39
CA GLY A 16 12.90 -24.17 -12.25
C GLY A 16 11.92 -23.26 -13.01
N GLU A 17 10.61 -23.52 -12.95
CA GLU A 17 9.61 -22.64 -13.54
C GLU A 17 9.42 -21.38 -12.70
N THR A 18 9.38 -20.23 -13.39
CA THR A 18 9.19 -18.91 -12.79
C THR A 18 7.97 -18.24 -13.40
N VAL A 19 7.14 -17.63 -12.56
CA VAL A 19 6.02 -16.78 -12.97
C VAL A 19 6.20 -15.40 -12.33
N THR A 20 5.95 -14.35 -13.11
CA THR A 20 5.98 -12.97 -12.67
C THR A 20 4.55 -12.43 -12.60
N PHE A 21 4.23 -11.82 -11.47
CA PHE A 21 2.98 -11.10 -11.24
C PHE A 21 3.27 -9.62 -11.00
N PHE A 22 2.29 -8.79 -11.32
CA PHE A 22 2.28 -7.37 -10.99
C PHE A 22 1.07 -7.10 -10.12
N THR A 23 1.24 -6.32 -9.06
CA THR A 23 0.19 -6.04 -8.09
C THR A 23 -0.28 -4.59 -8.18
N THR A 24 -1.52 -4.35 -7.74
CA THR A 24 -2.14 -3.03 -7.58
C THR A 24 -2.16 -2.63 -6.11
N GLY A 25 -2.38 -1.35 -5.81
CA GLY A 25 -2.63 -0.87 -4.47
C GLY A 25 -4.06 -1.18 -4.00
N PHE A 26 -4.21 -1.61 -2.74
CA PHE A 26 -5.48 -1.84 -2.08
C PHE A 26 -5.59 -1.00 -0.81
N ASP A 27 -6.81 -0.63 -0.47
CA ASP A 27 -7.20 -0.10 0.84
C ASP A 27 -7.84 -1.24 1.64
N SER A 28 -7.51 -1.38 2.93
CA SER A 28 -8.12 -2.42 3.76
C SER A 28 -9.53 -2.08 4.26
N GLY A 29 -9.93 -0.81 4.19
CA GLY A 29 -11.24 -0.34 4.62
C GLY A 29 -11.42 -0.31 6.13
N THR A 30 -10.31 -0.23 6.89
CA THR A 30 -10.36 -0.23 8.37
C THR A 30 -10.22 1.16 8.96
N GLU A 31 -9.62 2.09 8.21
CA GLU A 31 -9.48 3.49 8.58
C GLU A 31 -9.76 4.39 7.36
N MET A 32 -10.21 5.61 7.60
CA MET A 32 -10.34 6.60 6.53
C MET A 32 -8.95 6.89 5.95
N ASN A 33 -8.85 6.95 4.62
CA ASN A 33 -7.67 7.49 3.95
C ASN A 33 -7.60 9.01 4.16
N THR A 34 -7.00 9.44 5.27
CA THR A 34 -6.86 10.87 5.64
C THR A 34 -5.77 11.58 4.84
N GLU A 35 -4.85 10.82 4.25
CA GLU A 35 -3.65 11.34 3.58
C GLU A 35 -2.81 12.27 4.47
N ASP A 36 -2.89 12.08 5.79
CA ASP A 36 -2.18 12.82 6.82
C ASP A 36 -0.96 12.03 7.31
N PHE A 37 0.19 12.69 7.40
CA PHE A 37 1.41 12.04 7.87
C PHE A 37 1.31 11.54 9.32
N ALA A 38 0.43 12.10 10.15
CA ALA A 38 0.19 11.65 11.51
C ALA A 38 -0.43 10.25 11.58
N ASP A 39 -1.23 9.87 10.58
CA ASP A 39 -1.95 8.59 10.51
C ASP A 39 -1.19 7.52 9.68
N ILE A 40 -0.03 7.87 9.11
CA ILE A 40 0.78 6.96 8.29
C ILE A 40 1.81 6.22 9.14
N VAL A 41 2.09 4.96 8.80
CA VAL A 41 3.08 4.13 9.50
C VAL A 41 4.51 4.70 9.32
N PRO A 42 5.23 4.99 10.42
CA PRO A 42 6.62 5.40 10.35
C PRO A 42 7.51 4.24 9.85
N PRO A 43 8.60 4.49 9.10
CA PRO A 43 9.17 5.80 8.74
C PRO A 43 8.83 6.21 7.30
N CYS A 44 7.60 6.00 6.81
CA CYS A 44 7.22 6.23 5.41
C CYS A 44 7.74 7.56 4.83
N GLN A 45 7.60 8.66 5.56
CA GLN A 45 8.05 10.00 5.16
C GLN A 45 9.56 10.05 4.90
N GLY A 46 10.34 9.48 5.83
CA GLY A 46 11.79 9.41 5.70
C GLY A 46 12.27 8.55 4.55
N LEU A 47 11.52 7.51 4.17
CA LEU A 47 11.85 6.64 3.03
C LEU A 47 11.72 7.35 1.69
N ILE A 48 10.80 8.31 1.58
CA ILE A 48 10.55 9.08 0.34
C ILE A 48 11.23 10.46 0.33
N GLY A 49 12.07 10.75 1.33
CA GLY A 49 12.80 12.01 1.42
C GLY A 49 11.95 13.22 1.81
N VAL A 50 10.78 13.00 2.41
CA VAL A 50 9.89 14.06 2.90
C VAL A 50 10.09 14.22 4.40
N SER A 51 10.23 15.47 4.85
CA SER A 51 10.31 15.80 6.28
C SER A 51 8.97 16.36 6.76
N SER A 52 8.37 15.73 7.77
CA SER A 52 7.16 16.19 8.46
C SER A 52 7.47 16.45 9.95
N GLY A 53 6.66 17.31 10.58
CA GLY A 53 6.59 17.42 12.05
C GLY A 53 5.82 16.27 12.69
N GLU A 54 5.00 15.59 11.90
CA GLU A 54 4.19 14.44 12.28
C GLU A 54 5.00 13.15 12.10
N PRO A 55 5.33 12.43 13.19
CA PRO A 55 6.18 11.25 13.11
C PRO A 55 5.46 10.02 12.52
N GLY A 56 4.14 10.09 12.35
CA GLY A 56 3.28 8.96 12.02
C GLY A 56 2.95 8.06 13.21
N THR A 57 2.16 7.02 12.98
CA THR A 57 1.74 6.04 13.99
C THR A 57 1.74 4.61 13.44
N GLY A 58 2.17 3.65 14.28
CA GLY A 58 2.07 2.22 13.99
C GLY A 58 0.83 1.55 14.58
N THR A 59 -0.10 2.33 15.16
CA THR A 59 -1.30 1.83 15.83
C THR A 59 -2.54 2.46 15.23
N SER A 60 -3.62 1.69 15.15
CA SER A 60 -4.90 2.17 14.66
C SER A 60 -5.46 3.32 15.49
N ASN A 61 -6.21 4.20 14.83
CA ASN A 61 -6.84 5.41 15.37
C ASN A 61 -8.37 5.27 15.36
N PRO A 62 -9.01 5.04 16.52
CA PRO A 62 -10.46 4.86 16.62
C PRO A 62 -11.30 6.06 16.14
N ALA A 63 -10.70 7.26 16.04
CA ALA A 63 -11.41 8.45 15.57
C ALA A 63 -11.65 8.44 14.05
N ILE A 64 -10.85 7.66 13.31
CA ILE A 64 -10.94 7.53 11.86
C ILE A 64 -11.27 6.11 11.40
N ALA A 65 -11.69 5.25 12.31
CA ALA A 65 -12.04 3.87 11.99
C ALA A 65 -13.24 3.79 11.03
N THR A 66 -13.15 2.88 10.07
CA THR A 66 -14.20 2.49 9.12
C THR A 66 -14.48 0.99 9.22
N ASP A 67 -15.51 0.50 8.53
CA ASP A 67 -15.92 -0.91 8.51
C ASP A 67 -16.23 -1.32 7.06
N ASP A 68 -15.38 -0.86 6.14
CA ASP A 68 -15.49 -1.13 4.72
C ASP A 68 -14.81 -2.46 4.37
N VAL A 69 -15.00 -2.89 3.12
CA VAL A 69 -14.32 -4.08 2.59
C VAL A 69 -13.04 -3.66 1.85
N ILE A 70 -12.13 -4.61 1.64
CA ILE A 70 -10.95 -4.38 0.80
C ILE A 70 -11.38 -3.92 -0.59
N GLU A 71 -10.82 -2.80 -1.04
CA GLU A 71 -11.04 -2.24 -2.37
C GLU A 71 -9.73 -1.77 -3.01
N VAL A 72 -9.75 -1.54 -4.34
CA VAL A 72 -8.59 -0.96 -5.03
C VAL A 72 -8.40 0.47 -4.53
N HIS A 73 -7.18 0.78 -4.08
CA HIS A 73 -6.86 2.09 -3.56
C HIS A 73 -6.96 3.14 -4.67
N GLN A 74 -7.57 4.28 -4.38
CA GLN A 74 -7.85 5.32 -5.38
C GLN A 74 -6.63 6.19 -5.76
N GLY A 75 -5.42 5.74 -5.43
CA GLY A 75 -4.20 6.57 -5.48
C GLY A 75 -4.17 7.64 -4.38
N ILE A 76 -3.31 8.63 -4.56
CA ILE A 76 -3.26 9.85 -3.73
C ILE A 76 -4.07 10.94 -4.41
N VAL A 77 -5.15 11.38 -3.77
CA VAL A 77 -6.08 12.39 -4.31
C VAL A 77 -5.83 13.79 -3.74
N GLY A 78 -5.01 13.88 -2.70
CA GLY A 78 -4.74 15.10 -1.94
C GLY A 78 -5.79 15.35 -0.86
N GLY A 79 -5.43 16.16 0.14
CA GLY A 79 -6.39 16.62 1.15
C GLY A 79 -5.75 17.10 2.44
N SER A 80 -4.74 16.37 2.92
CA SER A 80 -3.92 16.75 4.06
C SER A 80 -2.47 16.96 3.63
N ASP A 81 -1.57 16.04 3.92
CA ASP A 81 -0.14 16.21 3.67
C ASP A 81 0.33 15.59 2.34
N LEU A 82 -0.32 14.53 1.88
CA LEU A 82 0.06 13.91 0.61
C LEU A 82 -0.40 14.77 -0.57
N LEU A 83 0.57 15.16 -1.39
CA LEU A 83 0.36 15.84 -2.67
C LEU A 83 0.33 14.82 -3.82
N PRO A 84 -0.71 14.80 -4.68
CA PRO A 84 -0.78 13.87 -5.81
C PRO A 84 0.43 13.95 -6.75
N GLU A 85 0.91 15.16 -7.04
CA GLU A 85 2.07 15.39 -7.91
C GLU A 85 3.42 14.84 -7.37
N VAL A 86 3.49 14.50 -6.08
CA VAL A 86 4.70 14.01 -5.41
C VAL A 86 4.55 12.55 -4.97
N HIS A 87 3.37 12.19 -4.47
CA HIS A 87 3.16 10.93 -3.74
C HIS A 87 2.26 9.94 -4.48
N ASP A 88 1.54 10.38 -5.51
CA ASP A 88 0.68 9.47 -6.27
C ASP A 88 1.49 8.46 -7.10
N TRP A 89 0.84 7.39 -7.51
CA TRP A 89 1.43 6.34 -8.30
C TRP A 89 0.52 5.91 -9.45
N ILE A 90 1.12 5.23 -10.42
CA ILE A 90 0.39 4.53 -11.48
C ILE A 90 0.76 3.06 -11.35
N ASP A 91 -0.25 2.19 -11.31
CA ASP A 91 -0.03 0.76 -11.22
C ASP A 91 0.90 0.25 -12.34
N PRO A 92 1.74 -0.75 -12.03
CA PRO A 92 1.74 -1.57 -10.82
C PRO A 92 2.59 -1.01 -9.66
N VAL A 93 2.19 -1.32 -8.43
CA VAL A 93 2.93 -0.92 -7.21
C VAL A 93 4.05 -1.89 -6.82
N ALA A 94 3.95 -3.17 -7.23
CA ALA A 94 5.03 -4.13 -7.03
C ALA A 94 5.09 -5.20 -8.13
N GLN A 95 6.28 -5.78 -8.28
CA GLN A 95 6.52 -6.99 -9.05
C GLN A 95 6.82 -8.15 -8.10
N VAL A 96 6.08 -9.24 -8.24
CA VAL A 96 6.28 -10.47 -7.45
C VAL A 96 6.73 -11.58 -8.39
N VAL A 97 7.92 -12.10 -8.16
CA VAL A 97 8.49 -13.21 -8.94
C VAL A 97 8.47 -14.47 -8.08
N VAL A 98 7.76 -15.49 -8.54
CA VAL A 98 7.67 -16.79 -7.84
C VAL A 98 8.38 -17.84 -8.67
N THR A 99 9.34 -18.54 -8.08
CA THR A 99 10.07 -19.66 -8.70
C THR A 99 9.83 -20.94 -7.92
N ALA A 100 9.40 -21.99 -8.60
CA ALA A 100 9.35 -23.33 -8.03
C ALA A 100 10.77 -23.90 -7.94
N THR A 101 11.28 -24.15 -6.73
CA THR A 101 12.68 -24.56 -6.52
C THR A 101 12.89 -26.07 -6.47
N ARG A 102 11.83 -26.86 -6.28
CA ARG A 102 11.85 -28.33 -6.21
C ARG A 102 10.53 -28.92 -6.63
#